data_AF-A0A7G9S023-F1
#
_entry.id   AF-A0A7G9S023-F1
#
_cell.length_a   1.000
_cell.length_b   1.000
_cell.length_c   1.000
_cell.angle_alpha   90.00
_cell.angle_beta   90.00
_cell.angle_gamma   90.00
#
_symmetry.space_group_name_H-M   'P 1'
#
loop_
_entity.id
_entity.type
_entity.pdbx_description
1 polymer ?
#
loop_
_entity_poly.entity_id
_entity_poly.type
_entity_poly.pdbx_seq_one_letter_code
_entity_poly.pdbx_strand_id
1 'polypeptide(L)'
;MSDSRIGKKIISSHSLLLLAVFVVSHLAISIVQLMMYGGGHPLTKLVGSLPIFVQVIACSIYAFVIYSVIGYLLVIAYPRHKENLVKGLDRAALILAIIFLVVFLFAYIYSWITIRHNMWVIYTFLNPIFGTLMFTTMKPDWMSLLWIVSAIIPSVSLAFGMFLRLKHEGVV
;
A
#
# COMPACT_ATOMS: atom_id res chain seq x y z
N MET A 1 25.51 41.06 -1.13
CA MET A 1 24.12 40.74 -1.54
C MET A 1 24.11 39.32 -2.05
N SER A 2 23.72 38.37 -1.19
CA SER A 2 23.69 36.93 -1.47
C SER A 2 22.22 36.52 -1.48
N ASP A 3 21.69 36.22 -2.67
CA ASP A 3 20.29 35.89 -2.92
C ASP A 3 20.00 34.46 -2.41
N SER A 4 19.59 34.34 -1.15
CA SER A 4 19.25 33.09 -0.47
C SER A 4 17.85 32.57 -0.86
N ARG A 5 17.54 32.51 -2.16
CA ARG A 5 16.38 31.76 -2.69
C ARG A 5 16.63 30.24 -2.69
N ILE A 6 17.33 29.77 -1.67
CA ILE A 6 17.58 28.35 -1.45
C ILE A 6 16.44 27.83 -0.58
N GLY A 7 15.64 26.93 -1.16
CA GLY A 7 15.24 25.75 -0.39
C GLY A 7 13.79 25.62 0.05
N LYS A 8 12.87 26.50 -0.36
CA LYS A 8 11.42 26.20 -0.24
C LYS A 8 10.85 25.76 -1.57
N LYS A 9 11.36 24.64 -2.10
CA LYS A 9 10.60 23.80 -3.05
C LYS A 9 9.55 23.04 -2.23
N ILE A 10 8.61 23.83 -1.70
CA ILE A 10 7.41 23.39 -1.00
C ILE A 10 6.78 22.32 -1.90
N ILE A 11 6.46 21.18 -1.30
CA ILE A 11 5.79 20.05 -1.95
C ILE A 11 4.72 20.63 -2.88
N SER A 12 4.83 20.37 -4.19
CA SER A 12 3.87 20.93 -5.14
C SER A 12 2.47 20.49 -4.69
N SER A 13 1.51 21.41 -4.69
CA SER A 13 0.11 21.14 -4.30
C SER A 13 -0.46 19.89 -5.01
N HIS A 14 0.01 19.63 -6.23
CA HIS A 14 -0.30 18.44 -7.03
C HIS A 14 0.16 17.13 -6.39
N SER A 15 1.36 17.09 -5.80
CA SER A 15 1.87 15.89 -5.11
C SER A 15 1.07 15.57 -3.85
N LEU A 16 0.60 16.60 -3.13
CA LEU A 16 -0.27 16.42 -1.96
C LEU A 16 -1.66 15.91 -2.37
N LEU A 17 -2.22 16.47 -3.44
CA LEU A 17 -3.50 15.99 -3.98
C LEU A 17 -3.40 14.52 -4.40
N LEU A 18 -2.33 14.14 -5.11
CA LEU A 18 -2.13 12.76 -5.55
C LEU A 18 -1.96 11.80 -4.37
N LEU A 19 -1.19 12.20 -3.36
CA LEU A 19 -1.05 11.44 -2.13
C LEU A 19 -2.41 11.26 -1.42
N ALA A 20 -3.22 12.32 -1.34
CA ALA A 20 -4.55 12.23 -0.76
C ALA A 20 -5.45 11.26 -1.54
N VAL A 21 -5.40 11.29 -2.87
CA VAL A 21 -6.13 10.34 -3.73
C VAL A 21 -5.66 8.90 -3.48
N PHE A 22 -4.36 8.68 -3.33
CA PHE A 22 -3.79 7.36 -3.03
C PHE A 22 -4.29 6.85 -1.67
N VAL A 23 -4.23 7.70 -0.64
CA VAL A 23 -4.69 7.37 0.71
C VAL A 23 -6.19 7.08 0.71
N VAL A 24 -7.02 7.91 0.08
CA VAL A 24 -8.47 7.70 0.03
C VAL A 24 -8.82 6.42 -0.72
N SER A 25 -8.19 6.18 -1.87
CA SER A 25 -8.43 4.97 -2.67
C SER A 25 -8.03 3.73 -1.90
N HIS A 26 -6.87 3.79 -1.24
CA HIS A 26 -6.40 2.74 -0.35
C HIS A 26 -7.38 2.45 0.79
N LEU A 27 -7.88 3.50 1.47
CA LEU A 27 -8.87 3.35 2.54
C LEU A 27 -10.20 2.77 2.04
N ALA A 28 -10.65 3.16 0.84
CA ALA A 28 -11.86 2.61 0.24
C ALA A 28 -11.71 1.09 -0.04
N ILE A 29 -10.59 0.68 -0.65
CA ILE A 29 -10.25 -0.75 -0.82
C ILE A 29 -10.23 -1.45 0.51
N SER A 30 -9.63 -0.78 1.49
CA SER A 30 -9.41 -1.34 2.80
C SER A 30 -10.74 -1.73 3.47
N ILE A 31 -11.72 -0.84 3.41
CA ILE A 31 -13.07 -1.09 3.93
C ILE A 31 -13.74 -2.25 3.19
N VAL A 32 -13.69 -2.26 1.85
CA VAL A 32 -14.29 -3.33 1.04
C VAL A 32 -13.66 -4.68 1.37
N GLN A 33 -12.33 -4.75 1.48
CA GLN A 33 -11.62 -5.99 1.80
C GLN A 33 -11.91 -6.46 3.23
N LEU A 34 -11.97 -5.55 4.21
CA LEU A 34 -12.38 -5.87 5.58
C LEU A 34 -13.79 -6.48 5.63
N MET A 35 -14.72 -5.96 4.82
CA MET A 35 -16.08 -6.50 4.73
C MET A 35 -16.14 -7.85 4.02
N MET A 36 -15.30 -8.07 3.00
CA MET A 36 -15.26 -9.33 2.23
C MET A 36 -14.53 -10.47 2.98
N TYR A 37 -13.43 -10.16 3.66
CA TYR A 37 -12.50 -11.13 4.22
C TYR A 37 -12.43 -11.08 5.74
N GLY A 38 -13.58 -11.01 6.41
CA GLY A 38 -13.63 -11.27 7.85
C GLY A 38 -12.96 -12.61 8.21
N GLY A 39 -12.46 -12.75 9.44
CA GLY A 39 -11.62 -13.88 9.88
C GLY A 39 -12.21 -15.29 9.69
N GLY A 40 -13.46 -15.42 9.25
CA GLY A 40 -14.10 -16.68 8.88
C GLY A 40 -13.93 -17.12 7.42
N HIS A 41 -13.37 -16.30 6.53
CA HIS A 41 -13.35 -16.61 5.09
C HIS A 41 -12.51 -17.87 4.77
N PRO A 42 -13.04 -18.86 4.01
CA PRO A 42 -12.33 -20.11 3.74
C PRO A 42 -10.96 -19.92 3.08
N LEU A 43 -10.84 -18.91 2.22
CA LEU A 43 -9.59 -18.60 1.52
C LEU A 43 -8.50 -18.13 2.49
N THR A 44 -8.85 -17.38 3.54
CA THR A 44 -7.91 -16.95 4.59
C THR A 44 -7.38 -18.14 5.36
N LYS A 45 -8.23 -19.14 5.67
CA LYS A 45 -7.81 -20.39 6.31
C LYS A 45 -6.89 -21.21 5.40
N LEU A 46 -7.22 -21.30 4.12
CA LEU A 46 -6.42 -22.03 3.14
C LEU A 46 -5.03 -21.39 2.99
N VAL A 47 -4.96 -20.07 2.83
CA VAL A 47 -3.68 -19.37 2.72
C VAL A 47 -2.90 -19.45 4.03
N GLY A 48 -3.57 -19.31 5.18
CA GLY A 48 -2.92 -19.31 6.48
C GLY A 48 -2.28 -20.64 6.90
N SER A 49 -2.63 -21.76 6.27
CA SER A 49 -1.98 -23.07 6.49
C SER A 49 -0.72 -23.28 5.64
N LEU A 50 -0.45 -22.41 4.66
CA LEU A 50 0.71 -22.52 3.78
C LEU A 50 1.99 -22.01 4.47
N PRO A 51 3.19 -22.39 3.99
CA PRO A 51 4.43 -21.78 4.46
C PRO A 51 4.44 -20.26 4.26
N ILE A 52 5.04 -19.51 5.19
CA ILE A 52 5.01 -18.04 5.21
C ILE A 52 5.44 -17.38 3.90
N PHE A 53 6.46 -17.89 3.21
CA PHE A 53 6.89 -17.34 1.92
C PHE A 53 5.81 -17.50 0.84
N VAL A 54 5.06 -18.60 0.85
CA VAL A 54 3.93 -18.82 -0.07
C VAL A 54 2.80 -17.86 0.26
N GLN A 55 2.51 -17.65 1.55
CA GLN A 55 1.51 -16.68 2.00
C GLN A 55 1.85 -15.28 1.48
N VAL A 56 3.09 -14.85 1.66
CA VAL A 56 3.59 -13.53 1.24
C VAL A 56 3.49 -13.36 -0.27
N ILE A 57 3.91 -14.37 -1.06
CA ILE A 57 3.83 -14.34 -2.53
C ILE A 57 2.38 -14.26 -3.00
N ALA A 58 1.52 -15.16 -2.50
CA ALA A 58 0.11 -15.22 -2.88
C ALA A 58 -0.62 -13.91 -2.55
N CYS A 59 -0.40 -13.39 -1.34
CA CYS A 59 -0.98 -12.12 -0.90
C CYS A 59 -0.46 -10.94 -1.73
N SER A 60 0.83 -10.96 -2.09
CA SER A 60 1.46 -9.92 -2.92
C SER A 60 0.93 -9.91 -4.34
N ILE A 61 0.75 -11.08 -4.98
CA ILE A 61 0.14 -11.17 -6.32
C ILE A 61 -1.30 -10.66 -6.28
N TYR A 62 -2.09 -11.10 -5.29
CA TYR A 62 -3.47 -10.66 -5.14
C TYR A 62 -3.57 -9.14 -4.90
N ALA A 63 -2.80 -8.61 -3.94
CA ALA A 63 -2.75 -7.17 -3.69
C ALA A 63 -2.31 -6.41 -4.95
N PHE A 64 -1.31 -6.92 -5.67
CA PHE A 64 -0.81 -6.27 -6.87
C PHE A 64 -1.91 -6.09 -7.92
N VAL A 65 -2.63 -7.15 -8.23
CA VAL A 65 -3.75 -7.09 -9.19
C VAL A 65 -4.82 -6.08 -8.75
N ILE A 66 -5.25 -6.13 -7.48
CA ILE A 66 -6.30 -5.24 -6.97
C ILE A 66 -5.87 -3.76 -7.03
N TYR A 67 -4.68 -3.44 -6.51
CA TYR A 67 -4.19 -2.06 -6.51
C TYR A 67 -3.88 -1.56 -7.92
N SER A 68 -3.44 -2.41 -8.84
CA SER A 68 -3.22 -2.03 -10.24
C SER A 68 -4.52 -1.71 -10.98
N VAL A 69 -5.59 -2.48 -10.77
CA VAL A 69 -6.91 -2.12 -11.33
C VAL A 69 -7.33 -0.73 -10.84
N ILE A 70 -7.06 -0.40 -9.58
CA ILE A 70 -7.50 0.86 -9.00
C ILE A 70 -6.63 2.03 -9.45
N GLY A 71 -5.32 1.84 -9.53
CA GLY A 71 -4.43 2.80 -10.18
C GLY A 71 -4.88 3.11 -11.61
N TYR A 72 -5.29 2.09 -12.36
CA TYR A 72 -5.81 2.25 -13.72
C TYR A 72 -7.11 3.08 -13.74
N LEU A 73 -8.07 2.76 -12.86
CA LEU A 73 -9.34 3.49 -12.74
C LEU A 73 -9.16 4.95 -12.27
N LEU A 74 -8.16 5.23 -11.43
CA LEU A 74 -7.87 6.58 -10.95
C LEU A 74 -7.50 7.53 -12.08
N VAL A 75 -6.72 7.08 -13.06
CA VAL A 75 -6.38 7.93 -14.22
C VAL A 75 -7.62 8.23 -15.07
N ILE A 76 -8.56 7.27 -15.19
CA ILE A 76 -9.85 7.50 -15.88
C ILE A 76 -10.67 8.57 -15.14
N ALA A 77 -10.68 8.55 -13.80
CA ALA A 77 -11.41 9.51 -12.99
C ALA A 77 -10.83 10.93 -13.02
N TYR A 78 -9.57 11.11 -13.44
CA TYR A 78 -8.87 12.42 -13.46
C TYR A 78 -8.42 12.85 -14.86
N PRO A 79 -9.34 13.13 -15.81
CA PRO A 79 -8.99 13.38 -17.21
C PRO A 79 -8.29 14.71 -17.46
N ARG A 80 -8.48 15.74 -16.62
CA ARG A 80 -8.06 17.14 -16.91
C ARG A 80 -6.60 17.48 -16.60
N HIS A 81 -5.89 16.68 -15.79
CA HIS A 81 -4.55 17.04 -15.28
C HIS A 81 -3.55 15.87 -15.30
N LYS A 82 -3.54 15.09 -16.39
CA LYS A 82 -2.75 13.85 -16.51
C LYS A 82 -1.24 14.08 -16.44
N GLU A 83 -0.72 15.16 -17.02
CA GLU A 83 0.71 15.51 -16.95
C GLU A 83 1.18 15.72 -15.50
N ASN A 84 0.32 16.26 -14.65
CA ASN A 84 0.62 16.47 -13.24
C ASN A 84 0.60 15.14 -12.45
N LEU A 85 -0.22 14.18 -12.86
CA LEU A 85 -0.20 12.82 -12.30
C LEU A 85 1.16 12.15 -12.57
N VAL A 86 1.67 12.24 -13.81
CA VAL A 86 2.97 11.66 -14.19
C VAL A 86 4.10 12.23 -13.33
N LYS A 87 4.19 13.57 -13.22
CA LYS A 87 5.27 14.24 -12.47
C LYS A 87 5.25 13.95 -10.97
N GLY A 88 4.10 13.60 -10.42
CA GLY A 88 3.92 13.33 -8.98
C GLY A 88 3.95 11.85 -8.61
N LEU A 89 3.84 10.94 -9.59
CA LEU A 89 3.56 9.53 -9.36
C LEU A 89 4.60 8.85 -8.48
N ASP A 90 5.86 8.90 -8.87
CA ASP A 90 6.97 8.25 -8.17
C ASP A 90 7.08 8.76 -6.73
N ARG A 91 6.91 10.07 -6.54
CA ARG A 91 6.98 10.70 -5.22
C ARG A 91 5.82 10.29 -4.32
N ALA A 92 4.59 10.25 -4.85
CA ALA A 92 3.42 9.83 -4.09
C ALA A 92 3.51 8.34 -3.70
N ALA A 93 3.91 7.48 -4.64
CA ALA A 93 4.12 6.05 -4.40
C ALA A 93 5.23 5.82 -3.36
N LEU A 94 6.35 6.52 -3.45
CA LEU A 94 7.45 6.43 -2.48
C LEU A 94 7.01 6.87 -1.08
N ILE A 95 6.30 8.00 -0.97
CA ILE A 95 5.79 8.48 0.33
C ILE A 95 4.83 7.46 0.94
N LEU A 96 3.91 6.92 0.15
CA LEU A 96 2.98 5.89 0.63
C LEU A 96 3.71 4.62 1.10
N ALA A 97 4.74 4.19 0.35
CA ALA A 97 5.55 3.03 0.74
C ALA A 97 6.30 3.26 2.06
N ILE A 98 6.86 4.46 2.25
CA ILE A 98 7.52 4.86 3.50
C ILE A 98 6.52 4.84 4.66
N ILE A 99 5.31 5.36 4.47
CA ILE A 99 4.26 5.35 5.49
C ILE A 99 3.96 3.90 5.91
N PHE A 100 3.70 2.99 4.97
CA PHE A 100 3.43 1.60 5.32
C PHE A 100 4.63 0.89 5.94
N LEU A 101 5.85 1.22 5.52
CA LEU A 101 7.07 0.65 6.07
C LEU A 101 7.24 1.06 7.53
N VAL A 102 7.06 2.35 7.85
CA VAL A 102 7.15 2.85 9.23
C VAL A 102 6.10 2.19 10.12
N VAL A 103 4.86 2.09 9.65
CA VAL A 103 3.77 1.44 10.39
C VAL A 103 4.07 -0.06 10.58
N PHE A 104 4.55 -0.74 9.55
CA PHE A 104 4.93 -2.15 9.61
C PHE A 104 6.05 -2.38 10.64
N LEU A 105 7.13 -1.61 10.57
CA LEU A 105 8.26 -1.72 11.48
C LEU A 105 7.85 -1.44 12.93
N PHE A 106 7.02 -0.41 13.15
CA PHE A 106 6.48 -0.12 14.47
C PHE A 106 5.64 -1.28 15.01
N ALA A 107 4.71 -1.81 14.22
CA ALA A 107 3.87 -2.95 14.61
C ALA A 107 4.71 -4.21 14.88
N TYR A 108 5.72 -4.47 14.03
CA TYR A 108 6.64 -5.61 14.17
C TYR A 108 7.46 -5.52 15.46
N ILE A 109 8.17 -4.40 15.66
CA ILE A 109 9.02 -4.17 16.84
C ILE A 109 8.18 -4.23 18.11
N TYR A 110 7.01 -3.59 18.12
CA TYR A 110 6.13 -3.63 19.28
C TYR A 110 5.63 -5.05 19.58
N SER A 111 5.21 -5.80 18.55
CA SER A 111 4.76 -7.18 18.70
C SER A 111 5.87 -8.09 19.24
N TRP A 112 7.12 -7.83 18.83
CA TRP A 112 8.30 -8.52 19.34
C TRP A 112 8.54 -8.26 20.83
N ILE A 113 8.44 -7.00 21.26
CA ILE A 113 8.67 -6.60 22.66
C ILE A 113 7.56 -7.11 23.58
N THR A 114 6.30 -7.02 23.14
CA THR A 114 5.14 -7.30 24.00
C THR A 114 4.61 -8.72 23.91
N ILE A 115 5.04 -9.50 22.91
CA ILE A 115 4.52 -10.84 22.60
C ILE A 115 2.98 -10.81 22.42
N ARG A 116 2.43 -9.68 21.96
CA ARG A 116 0.98 -9.50 21.73
C ARG A 116 0.69 -9.33 20.25
N HIS A 117 -0.30 -10.07 19.76
CA HIS A 117 -0.79 -9.99 18.37
C HIS A 117 -1.69 -8.77 18.11
N ASN A 118 -2.15 -8.08 19.16
CA ASN A 118 -3.17 -7.03 19.04
C ASN A 118 -2.72 -5.83 18.18
N MET A 119 -1.42 -5.59 18.00
CA MET A 119 -0.95 -4.48 17.15
C MET A 119 -1.15 -4.73 15.66
N TRP A 120 -1.29 -5.99 15.24
CA TRP A 120 -1.62 -6.31 13.85
C TRP A 120 -3.03 -5.85 13.47
N VAL A 121 -3.90 -5.57 14.45
CA VAL A 121 -5.20 -4.93 14.20
C VAL A 121 -5.02 -3.54 13.59
N ILE A 122 -4.08 -2.75 14.11
CA ILE A 122 -3.77 -1.41 13.57
C ILE A 122 -3.26 -1.55 12.13
N TYR A 123 -2.37 -2.51 11.90
CA TYR A 123 -1.87 -2.80 10.55
C TYR A 123 -2.99 -3.30 9.62
N THR A 124 -3.97 -4.03 10.15
CA THR A 124 -5.14 -4.47 9.41
C THR A 124 -5.93 -3.27 8.90
N PHE A 125 -6.21 -2.26 9.72
CA PHE A 125 -6.91 -1.05 9.25
C PHE A 125 -6.14 -0.30 8.16
N LEU A 126 -4.81 -0.26 8.29
CA LEU A 126 -3.96 0.48 7.38
C LEU A 126 -3.55 -0.32 6.14
N ASN A 127 -3.68 -1.64 6.09
CA ASN A 127 -3.34 -2.44 4.93
C ASN A 127 -4.11 -3.77 4.95
N PRO A 128 -5.43 -3.81 4.74
CA PRO A 128 -6.23 -4.99 5.10
C PRO A 128 -5.93 -6.24 4.30
N ILE A 129 -5.49 -6.12 3.05
CA ILE A 129 -5.16 -7.31 2.24
C ILE A 129 -4.06 -8.11 2.94
N PHE A 130 -2.98 -7.44 3.36
CA PHE A 130 -1.89 -8.07 4.09
C PHE A 130 -2.23 -8.25 5.58
N GLY A 131 -2.74 -7.21 6.21
CA GLY A 131 -2.98 -7.13 7.63
C GLY A 131 -4.00 -8.14 8.14
N THR A 132 -5.05 -8.46 7.37
CA THR A 132 -6.02 -9.51 7.75
C THR A 132 -5.33 -10.86 7.89
N LEU A 133 -4.48 -11.21 6.91
CA LEU A 133 -3.75 -12.46 6.93
C LEU A 133 -2.71 -12.46 8.07
N MET A 134 -1.93 -11.38 8.18
CA MET A 134 -0.95 -11.20 9.26
C MET A 134 -1.58 -11.26 10.65
N PHE A 135 -2.75 -10.67 10.85
CA PHE A 135 -3.47 -10.73 12.12
C PHE A 135 -3.77 -12.18 12.54
N THR A 136 -4.05 -13.05 11.58
CA THR A 136 -4.37 -14.46 11.84
C THR A 136 -3.17 -15.39 11.87
N THR A 137 -2.09 -15.10 11.14
CA THR A 137 -0.98 -16.05 10.92
C THR A 137 0.35 -15.59 11.51
N MET A 138 0.53 -14.30 11.75
CA MET A 138 1.83 -13.74 12.07
C MET A 138 2.25 -14.05 13.49
N LYS A 139 3.43 -14.64 13.62
CA LYS A 139 4.13 -14.87 14.89
C LYS A 139 5.32 -13.93 14.99
N PRO A 140 5.73 -13.49 16.19
CA PRO A 140 6.95 -12.72 16.37
C PRO A 140 8.16 -13.63 16.16
N ASP A 141 8.52 -13.85 14.89
CA ASP A 141 9.71 -14.59 14.46
C ASP A 141 10.43 -13.86 13.32
N TRP A 142 11.66 -14.27 13.00
CA TRP A 142 12.45 -13.63 11.95
C TRP A 142 11.86 -13.80 10.55
N MET A 143 11.12 -14.88 10.31
CA MET A 143 10.49 -15.14 9.01
C MET A 143 9.34 -14.16 8.77
N SER A 144 8.73 -13.65 9.83
CA SER A 144 7.72 -12.60 9.77
C SER A 144 8.24 -11.27 9.18
N LEU A 145 9.56 -11.05 9.11
CA LEU A 145 10.10 -9.92 8.35
C LEU A 145 9.84 -10.02 6.85
N LEU A 146 9.55 -11.20 6.30
CA LEU A 146 9.18 -11.35 4.89
C LEU A 146 7.92 -10.55 4.54
N TRP A 147 7.06 -10.28 5.53
CA TRP A 147 5.89 -9.42 5.36
C TRP A 147 6.24 -7.95 5.08
N ILE A 148 7.51 -7.52 5.19
CA ILE A 148 7.93 -6.15 4.86
C ILE A 148 7.55 -5.74 3.43
N VAL A 149 7.39 -6.71 2.51
CA VAL A 149 6.93 -6.45 1.13
C VAL A 149 5.54 -5.81 1.09
N SER A 150 4.72 -6.04 2.11
CA SER A 150 3.39 -5.43 2.26
C SER A 150 3.45 -3.90 2.29
N ALA A 151 4.59 -3.31 2.66
CA ALA A 151 4.79 -1.88 2.61
C ALA A 151 5.01 -1.33 1.19
N ILE A 152 5.52 -2.15 0.28
CA ILE A 152 5.95 -1.71 -1.06
C ILE A 152 4.88 -2.04 -2.10
N ILE A 153 4.27 -3.23 -2.00
CA ILE A 153 3.36 -3.75 -3.02
C ILE A 153 2.20 -2.79 -3.32
N PRO A 154 1.42 -2.28 -2.36
CA PRO A 154 0.30 -1.37 -2.66
C PRO A 154 0.72 -0.16 -3.50
N SER A 155 1.84 0.48 -3.13
CA SER A 155 2.36 1.68 -3.79
C SER A 155 2.84 1.40 -5.21
N VAL A 156 3.65 0.34 -5.39
CA VAL A 156 4.15 -0.06 -6.71
C VAL A 156 3.00 -0.46 -7.63
N SER A 157 2.00 -1.15 -7.09
CA SER A 157 0.87 -1.66 -7.85
C SER A 157 -0.07 -0.55 -8.32
N LEU A 158 -0.36 0.44 -7.46
CA LEU A 158 -1.07 1.66 -7.84
C LEU A 158 -0.33 2.40 -8.95
N ALA A 159 0.99 2.59 -8.78
CA ALA A 159 1.81 3.27 -9.77
C ALA A 159 1.82 2.53 -11.12
N PHE A 160 1.95 1.20 -11.09
CA PHE A 160 1.88 0.35 -12.28
C PHE A 160 0.53 0.46 -13.00
N GLY A 161 -0.58 0.40 -12.25
CA GLY A 161 -1.92 0.57 -12.81
C GLY A 161 -2.12 1.91 -13.51
N MET A 162 -1.68 2.99 -12.86
CA MET A 162 -1.72 4.34 -13.44
C MET A 162 -0.86 4.42 -14.70
N PHE A 163 0.37 3.89 -14.64
CA PHE A 163 1.29 3.87 -15.77
C PHE A 163 0.68 3.15 -16.98
N LEU A 164 0.08 1.97 -16.78
CA LEU A 164 -0.60 1.24 -17.85
C LEU A 164 -1.70 2.08 -18.52
N ARG A 165 -2.50 2.81 -17.72
CA ARG A 165 -3.56 3.67 -18.29
C ARG A 165 -2.99 4.86 -19.04
N LEU A 166 -1.99 5.54 -18.47
CA LEU A 166 -1.35 6.70 -19.09
C LEU A 166 -0.68 6.33 -20.41
N LYS A 167 -0.06 5.14 -20.48
CA LYS A 167 0.52 4.59 -21.71
C LYS A 167 -0.53 4.28 -22.77
N HIS A 168 -1.66 3.68 -22.37
CA HIS A 168 -2.80 3.45 -23.27
C HIS A 168 -3.31 4.78 -23.86
N GLU A 169 -3.34 5.84 -23.08
CA GLU A 169 -3.79 7.16 -23.54
C GLU A 169 -2.73 7.97 -24.32
N GLY A 170 -1.52 7.43 -24.52
CA GLY A 170 -0.44 8.10 -25.24
C GLY A 170 0.18 9.29 -24.50
N VAL A 171 0.01 9.36 -23.18
CA VAL A 171 0.58 10.44 -22.34
C VAL A 171 2.04 10.15 -21.96
N VAL A 172 2.39 8.86 -21.85
CA VAL A 172 3.72 8.34 -21.44
C VAL A 172 4.14 7.21 -22.36
#